data_AF-A0A017T599-F1
#
_entry.id   AF-A0A017T599-F1
#
_cell.length_a   1.000
_cell.length_b   1.000
_cell.length_c   1.000
_cell.angle_alpha   90.00
_cell.angle_beta   90.00
_cell.angle_gamma   90.00
#
_symmetry.space_group_name_H-M   'P 1'
#
loop_
_entity.id
_entity.type
_entity.pdbx_description
1 polymer ?
#
loop_
_entity_poly.entity_id
_entity_poly.type
_entity_poly.pdbx_seq_one_letter_code
_entity_poly.pdbx_strand_id
1 'polypeptide(L)'
;MRPEALRVQAELLAGMRGGAVRAAARWTLVTAATAGCAFMAMPGCKFELDKSEPKADCADYRNEPPGDVTVRFINQTDQPIYLQGRAGCGPIDPFVLTDAEGNDVQWHEDLCVPVCERLRSGDDAPCTFECSRTPLHRIDPHSEYPFHWNGLVLEDVTMDHKCLPEDRNSNSCVRLASLPAGETFQMRAQVHLKVSGCEDGNNEYCECVSPQDATGWCQMDGRHASPQGQAYEMVPATYVAGQSATIDLVFSAAQL
;
A
#
# COMPACT_ATOMS: atom_id res chain seq x y z
N MET A 1 36.30 -8.69 43.52
CA MET A 1 37.07 -9.40 42.46
C MET A 1 36.42 -10.74 42.15
N ARG A 2 35.58 -10.77 41.12
CA ARG A 2 35.27 -11.85 40.15
C ARG A 2 33.99 -11.44 39.38
N PRO A 3 33.79 -11.94 38.15
CA PRO A 3 33.22 -11.16 37.04
C PRO A 3 31.85 -11.66 36.59
N GLU A 4 30.91 -10.74 36.37
CA GLU A 4 29.64 -10.99 35.67
C GLU A 4 29.38 -9.82 34.71
N ALA A 5 30.03 -9.84 33.55
CA ALA A 5 29.76 -8.91 32.47
C ALA A 5 30.11 -9.58 31.14
N LEU A 6 29.27 -10.52 30.70
CA LEU A 6 29.30 -11.10 29.35
C LEU A 6 27.99 -11.84 29.09
N ARG A 7 26.87 -11.10 29.05
CA ARG A 7 25.59 -11.67 28.57
C ARG A 7 24.52 -10.66 28.14
N VAL A 8 24.88 -9.57 27.45
CA VAL A 8 23.89 -8.75 26.71
C VAL A 8 24.54 -8.09 25.49
N GLN A 9 24.88 -8.87 24.45
CA GLN A 9 25.24 -8.33 23.13
C GLN A 9 24.98 -9.38 22.03
N ALA A 10 23.72 -9.84 21.90
CA ALA A 10 23.34 -10.78 20.84
C ALA A 10 21.95 -10.56 20.21
N GLU A 11 21.25 -9.45 20.45
CA GLU A 11 19.87 -9.27 19.92
C GLU A 11 19.60 -7.92 19.22
N LEU A 12 20.63 -7.19 18.78
CA LEU A 12 20.44 -5.88 18.12
C LEU A 12 20.84 -5.82 16.63
N LEU A 13 20.87 -6.97 15.94
CA LEU A 13 21.19 -7.04 14.50
C LEU A 13 20.23 -7.90 13.65
N ALA A 14 18.99 -8.14 14.09
CA ALA A 14 18.00 -8.92 13.34
C ALA A 14 16.85 -8.10 12.69
N GLY A 15 16.85 -6.76 12.78
CA GLY A 15 15.69 -5.95 12.40
C GLY A 15 15.69 -5.26 11.03
N MET A 16 16.75 -5.39 10.22
CA MET A 16 16.84 -4.65 8.94
C MET A 16 17.47 -5.48 7.83
N ARG A 17 16.72 -6.44 7.27
CA ARG A 17 16.98 -7.02 5.95
C ARG A 17 15.68 -7.44 5.27
N GLY A 18 15.38 -6.81 4.13
CA GLY A 18 14.76 -7.51 3.00
C GLY A 18 13.30 -7.23 2.70
N GLY A 19 12.94 -5.97 2.43
CA GLY A 19 11.71 -5.63 1.71
C GLY A 19 12.04 -5.08 0.32
N ALA A 20 12.59 -5.91 -0.55
CA ALA A 20 12.82 -5.55 -1.95
C ALA A 20 12.86 -6.81 -2.83
N VAL A 21 12.01 -6.79 -3.86
CA VAL A 21 12.05 -7.61 -5.09
C VAL A 21 11.79 -9.11 -4.92
N ARG A 22 10.51 -9.50 -4.98
CA ARG A 22 10.07 -10.77 -5.59
C ARG A 22 8.75 -10.60 -6.34
N ALA A 23 8.76 -9.77 -7.37
CA ALA A 23 7.84 -9.94 -8.48
C ALA A 23 8.42 -11.00 -9.44
N ALA A 24 7.54 -11.87 -9.94
CA ALA A 24 7.77 -12.89 -10.98
C ALA A 24 8.64 -14.11 -10.62
N ALA A 25 8.04 -15.10 -9.96
CA ALA A 25 8.22 -16.49 -10.37
C ALA A 25 7.06 -17.36 -9.81
N ARG A 26 6.00 -17.54 -10.61
CA ARG A 26 5.10 -18.69 -10.46
C ARG A 26 5.92 -19.95 -10.72
N TRP A 27 6.55 -20.50 -9.68
CA TRP A 27 7.13 -21.84 -9.73
C TRP A 27 5.99 -22.85 -9.65
N THR A 28 5.69 -23.47 -10.78
CA THR A 28 4.98 -24.74 -10.82
C THR A 28 5.79 -25.75 -10.00
N LEU A 29 5.34 -26.06 -8.79
CA LEU A 29 5.86 -27.14 -7.96
C LEU A 29 5.49 -28.47 -8.62
N VAL A 30 6.30 -28.87 -9.61
CA VAL A 30 6.32 -30.25 -10.08
C VAL A 30 6.97 -31.06 -8.98
N THR A 31 6.15 -31.81 -8.24
CA THR A 31 6.62 -32.87 -7.35
C THR A 31 7.50 -33.82 -8.16
N ALA A 32 8.80 -33.76 -7.91
CA ALA A 32 9.77 -34.70 -8.44
C ALA A 32 9.49 -36.08 -7.84
N ALA A 33 8.62 -36.85 -8.49
CA ALA A 33 8.72 -38.29 -8.44
C ALA A 33 10.06 -38.66 -9.06
N THR A 34 11.02 -39.05 -8.24
CA THR A 34 12.26 -39.72 -8.65
C THR A 34 11.92 -41.08 -9.27
N ALA A 35 11.39 -41.04 -10.49
CA ALA A 35 11.42 -42.16 -11.41
C ALA A 35 12.70 -42.00 -12.23
N GLY A 36 13.62 -42.96 -12.10
CA GLY A 36 14.84 -43.02 -12.89
C GLY A 36 14.51 -43.10 -14.38
N CYS A 37 14.53 -41.96 -15.06
CA CYS A 37 14.59 -41.92 -16.52
C CYS A 37 16.04 -42.14 -16.93
N ALA A 38 16.32 -43.38 -17.32
CA ALA A 38 17.46 -43.70 -18.15
C ALA A 38 17.51 -42.73 -19.34
N PHE A 39 18.60 -41.98 -19.46
CA PHE A 39 18.93 -41.15 -20.62
C PHE A 39 19.15 -42.07 -21.84
N MET A 40 18.08 -42.44 -22.53
CA MET A 40 18.18 -42.85 -23.93
C MET A 40 18.16 -41.58 -24.78
N ALA A 41 19.31 -41.29 -25.39
CA ALA A 41 19.49 -40.21 -26.34
C ALA A 41 18.49 -40.35 -27.50
N MET A 42 17.44 -39.54 -27.49
CA MET A 42 16.59 -39.34 -28.66
C MET A 42 17.22 -38.25 -29.55
N PRO A 43 17.57 -38.57 -30.81
CA PRO A 43 18.00 -37.55 -31.76
C PRO A 43 16.79 -36.73 -32.22
N GLY A 44 16.85 -35.41 -32.07
CA GLY A 44 16.18 -34.51 -33.03
C GLY A 44 14.99 -33.65 -32.58
N CYS A 45 14.81 -33.30 -31.30
CA CYS A 45 13.91 -32.19 -30.96
C CYS A 45 14.59 -30.85 -31.30
N LYS A 46 14.34 -30.32 -32.51
CA LYS A 46 14.59 -28.91 -32.83
C LYS A 46 13.65 -28.05 -31.98
N PHE A 47 14.16 -27.48 -30.90
CA PHE A 47 13.52 -26.32 -30.28
C PHE A 47 13.77 -25.11 -31.19
N GLU A 48 12.80 -24.80 -32.06
CA GLU A 48 12.72 -23.47 -32.64
C GLU A 48 12.33 -22.52 -31.53
N LEU A 49 13.33 -21.82 -30.98
CA LEU A 49 13.11 -20.62 -30.17
C LEU A 49 12.33 -19.65 -31.05
N ASP A 50 11.03 -19.51 -30.78
CA ASP A 50 10.23 -18.45 -31.35
C ASP A 50 10.83 -17.12 -30.87
N LYS A 51 11.59 -16.47 -31.75
CA LYS A 51 12.25 -15.18 -31.50
C LYS A 51 11.27 -14.01 -31.60
N SER A 52 9.97 -14.27 -31.74
CA SER A 52 8.97 -13.22 -31.62
C SER A 52 8.69 -12.95 -30.15
N GLU A 53 9.64 -12.27 -29.48
CA GLU A 53 9.27 -11.59 -28.25
C GLU A 53 8.11 -10.65 -28.58
N PRO A 54 6.97 -10.75 -27.86
CA PRO A 54 5.85 -9.85 -28.07
C PRO A 54 6.37 -8.42 -28.00
N LYS A 55 6.23 -7.65 -29.08
CA LYS A 55 6.58 -6.24 -29.06
C LYS A 55 5.59 -5.57 -28.12
N ALA A 56 6.03 -5.23 -26.90
CA ALA A 56 5.23 -4.46 -25.96
C ALA A 56 4.72 -3.19 -26.63
N ASP A 57 3.41 -2.92 -26.53
CA ASP A 57 2.82 -1.68 -27.01
C ASP A 57 2.99 -0.63 -25.92
N CYS A 58 3.29 0.61 -26.27
CA CYS A 58 3.33 1.70 -25.30
C CYS A 58 1.97 1.96 -24.62
N ALA A 59 0.88 1.40 -25.16
CA ALA A 59 -0.43 1.33 -24.53
C ALA A 59 -0.46 0.45 -23.27
N ASP A 60 0.40 -0.58 -23.15
CA ASP A 60 0.42 -1.52 -22.03
C ASP A 60 0.81 -0.84 -20.70
N TYR A 61 1.47 0.32 -20.77
CA TYR A 61 1.90 1.12 -19.63
C TYR A 61 0.90 2.21 -19.20
N ARG A 62 -0.32 2.21 -19.76
CA ARG A 62 -1.38 3.13 -19.33
C ARG A 62 -1.98 2.67 -18.01
N ASN A 63 -2.45 3.63 -17.23
CA ASN A 63 -3.24 3.34 -16.04
C ASN A 63 -4.59 2.76 -16.45
N GLU A 64 -5.07 1.79 -15.68
CA GLU A 64 -6.44 1.30 -15.82
C GLU A 64 -7.45 2.34 -15.31
N PRO A 65 -8.70 2.32 -15.80
CA PRO A 65 -9.73 3.25 -15.34
C PRO A 65 -10.05 3.03 -13.85
N PRO A 66 -10.29 4.09 -13.07
CA PRO A 66 -10.63 3.96 -11.66
C PRO A 66 -11.99 3.29 -11.47
N GLY A 67 -12.08 2.46 -10.44
CA GLY A 67 -13.33 1.97 -9.87
C GLY A 67 -13.91 2.93 -8.83
N ASP A 68 -14.96 2.48 -8.16
CA ASP A 68 -15.65 3.22 -7.10
C ASP A 68 -15.86 2.28 -5.90
N VAL A 69 -14.97 2.37 -4.91
CA VAL A 69 -14.99 1.61 -3.67
C VAL A 69 -15.04 2.59 -2.50
N THR A 70 -16.00 2.42 -1.60
CA THR A 70 -16.08 3.24 -0.38
C THR A 70 -15.66 2.40 0.82
N VAL A 71 -14.62 2.84 1.53
CA VAL A 71 -14.17 2.25 2.79
C VAL A 71 -14.67 3.12 3.93
N ARG A 72 -15.49 2.58 4.83
CA ARG A 72 -16.01 3.29 5.99
C ARG A 72 -15.22 2.90 7.22
N PHE A 73 -14.61 3.88 7.86
CA PHE A 73 -13.96 3.73 9.15
C PHE A 73 -14.96 4.08 10.24
N ILE A 74 -15.40 3.08 11.01
CA ILE A 74 -16.48 3.21 11.99
C ILE A 74 -15.90 3.15 13.41
N ASN A 75 -16.16 4.19 14.21
CA ASN A 75 -15.79 4.24 15.61
C ASN A 75 -17.00 3.87 16.49
N GLN A 76 -16.98 2.69 17.11
CA GLN A 76 -18.01 2.24 18.06
C GLN A 76 -17.62 2.45 19.53
N THR A 77 -16.58 3.24 19.80
CA THR A 77 -16.11 3.52 21.16
C THR A 77 -16.66 4.84 21.68
N ASP A 78 -16.51 5.07 22.99
CA ASP A 78 -16.92 6.31 23.66
C ASP A 78 -15.83 7.42 23.64
N GLN A 79 -14.75 7.20 22.88
CA GLN A 79 -13.66 8.17 22.73
C GLN A 79 -13.30 8.37 21.25
N PRO A 80 -12.73 9.53 20.87
CA PRO A 80 -12.30 9.73 19.48
C PRO A 80 -11.17 8.77 19.12
N ILE A 81 -11.11 8.42 17.83
CA ILE A 81 -9.98 7.71 17.24
C ILE A 81 -9.35 8.56 16.15
N TYR A 82 -8.07 8.30 15.89
CA TYR A 82 -7.28 9.05 14.94
C TYR A 82 -6.69 8.10 13.92
N LEU A 83 -6.99 8.36 12.65
CA LEU A 83 -6.55 7.62 11.50
C LEU A 83 -5.54 8.47 10.74
N GLN A 84 -4.34 7.93 10.51
CA GLN A 84 -3.33 8.58 9.70
C GLN A 84 -2.74 7.56 8.73
N GLY A 85 -2.57 7.97 7.47
CA GLY A 85 -1.68 7.24 6.58
C GLY A 85 -0.21 7.38 7.02
N ARG A 86 0.63 6.43 6.63
CA ARG A 86 2.06 6.42 7.01
C ARG A 86 2.77 7.65 6.43
N ALA A 87 3.45 8.43 7.26
CA ALA A 87 4.16 9.63 6.81
C ALA A 87 5.47 9.30 6.05
N GLY A 88 5.75 10.02 4.96
CA GLY A 88 7.01 9.94 4.21
C GLY A 88 6.88 10.29 2.73
N CYS A 89 7.99 10.30 2.00
CA CYS A 89 8.02 10.36 0.53
C CYS A 89 7.66 8.98 -0.07
N GLY A 90 6.47 8.49 0.25
CA GLY A 90 6.02 7.15 -0.07
C GLY A 90 4.52 6.97 0.18
N PRO A 91 4.02 5.74 0.06
CA PRO A 91 2.64 5.35 0.32
C PRO A 91 1.98 6.01 1.53
N ILE A 92 0.77 6.59 1.38
CA ILE A 92 -0.01 7.20 2.47
C ILE A 92 -1.38 6.55 2.49
N ASP A 93 -1.43 5.34 3.02
CA ASP A 93 -2.63 4.52 2.89
C ASP A 93 -3.30 4.38 4.26
N PRO A 94 -4.59 4.74 4.41
CA PRO A 94 -5.31 4.57 5.67
C PRO A 94 -5.63 3.10 5.99
N PHE A 95 -5.38 2.18 5.04
CA PHE A 95 -5.51 0.74 5.23
C PHE A 95 -4.48 -0.04 4.41
N VAL A 96 -4.24 -1.28 4.82
CA VAL A 96 -3.40 -2.26 4.13
C VAL A 96 -4.29 -3.32 3.50
N LEU A 97 -3.99 -3.68 2.26
CA LEU A 97 -4.54 -4.84 1.57
C LEU A 97 -3.57 -6.00 1.66
N THR A 98 -4.06 -7.20 1.97
CA THR A 98 -3.28 -8.43 1.85
C THR A 98 -3.99 -9.45 0.98
N ASP A 99 -3.24 -10.12 0.11
CA ASP A 99 -3.71 -11.22 -0.73
C ASP A 99 -4.01 -12.50 0.09
N ALA A 100 -4.41 -13.57 -0.60
CA ALA A 100 -4.74 -14.85 0.03
C ALA A 100 -3.52 -15.55 0.66
N GLU A 101 -2.33 -15.23 0.17
CA GLU A 101 -1.04 -15.69 0.67
C GLU A 101 -0.51 -14.86 1.85
N GLY A 102 -1.18 -13.74 2.16
CA GLY A 102 -0.81 -12.82 3.24
C GLY A 102 0.26 -11.80 2.86
N ASN A 103 0.53 -11.59 1.58
CA ASN A 103 1.42 -10.53 1.11
C ASN A 103 0.68 -9.20 1.04
N ASP A 104 1.36 -8.12 1.42
CA ASP A 104 0.84 -6.77 1.28
C ASP A 104 0.75 -6.38 -0.20
N VAL A 105 -0.43 -5.95 -0.63
CA VAL A 105 -0.66 -5.37 -1.95
C VAL A 105 -0.47 -3.86 -1.86
N GLN A 106 0.44 -3.34 -2.69
CA GLN A 106 0.74 -1.91 -2.74
C GLN A 106 -0.38 -1.16 -3.48
N TRP A 107 -0.93 -0.10 -2.90
CA TRP A 107 -1.96 0.76 -3.49
C TRP A 107 -1.87 2.12 -2.84
N HIS A 108 -2.14 3.24 -3.53
CA HIS A 108 -2.13 4.57 -2.90
C HIS A 108 -3.31 5.45 -3.28
N GLU A 109 -3.73 6.29 -2.31
CA GLU A 109 -4.67 7.39 -2.56
C GLU A 109 -4.05 8.43 -3.49
N ASP A 110 -2.89 8.97 -3.09
CA ASP A 110 -2.16 10.01 -3.82
C ASP A 110 -0.82 9.48 -4.34
N LEU A 111 -0.63 9.62 -5.65
CA LEU A 111 0.59 9.13 -6.31
C LEU A 111 1.67 10.19 -6.25
N CYS A 112 2.42 10.12 -5.16
CA CYS A 112 3.69 10.80 -5.00
C CYS A 112 4.88 10.01 -5.56
N VAL A 113 4.58 9.10 -6.49
CA VAL A 113 5.49 8.18 -7.17
C VAL A 113 5.44 8.42 -8.69
N PRO A 114 6.54 8.13 -9.42
CA PRO A 114 6.59 8.31 -10.87
C PRO A 114 5.69 7.29 -11.58
N VAL A 115 4.49 7.73 -11.98
CA VAL A 115 3.59 6.92 -12.81
C VAL A 115 4.08 6.89 -14.26
N CYS A 116 3.91 5.74 -14.93
CA CYS A 116 4.40 5.53 -16.29
C CYS A 116 3.86 6.54 -17.31
N GLU A 117 2.63 7.01 -17.12
CA GLU A 117 2.04 8.03 -17.99
C GLU A 117 2.78 9.37 -17.92
N ARG A 118 3.26 9.77 -16.73
CA ARG A 118 4.09 10.97 -16.52
C ARG A 118 5.48 10.79 -17.08
N LEU A 119 6.08 9.62 -16.82
CA LEU A 119 7.41 9.30 -17.36
C LEU A 119 7.43 9.37 -18.88
N ARG A 120 6.38 8.84 -19.54
CA ARG A 120 6.15 8.91 -20.98
C ARG A 120 5.94 10.33 -21.50
N SER A 121 5.26 11.19 -20.75
CA SER A 121 5.00 12.58 -21.17
C SER A 121 6.20 13.51 -20.96
N GLY A 122 7.31 13.02 -20.42
CA GLY A 122 8.46 13.87 -20.08
C GLY A 122 8.25 14.70 -18.81
N ASP A 123 7.22 14.39 -18.02
CA ASP A 123 6.99 15.06 -16.73
C ASP A 123 7.82 14.37 -15.65
N ASP A 124 8.64 15.16 -14.97
CA ASP A 124 9.57 14.73 -13.92
C ASP A 124 9.12 15.09 -12.52
N ALA A 125 7.88 15.56 -12.35
CA ALA A 125 7.36 16.06 -11.08
C ALA A 125 7.89 15.23 -9.89
N PRO A 126 8.92 15.73 -9.17
CA PRO A 126 9.54 14.96 -8.12
C PRO A 126 8.54 14.79 -7.00
N CYS A 127 8.76 13.80 -6.12
CA CYS A 127 8.09 13.76 -4.84
C CYS A 127 8.35 15.09 -4.12
N THR A 128 7.37 16.01 -4.14
CA THR A 128 7.51 17.33 -3.54
C THR A 128 7.32 17.22 -2.03
N PHE A 129 7.71 18.24 -1.27
CA PHE A 129 7.44 18.24 0.17
C PHE A 129 5.94 18.15 0.49
N GLU A 130 5.08 18.68 -0.38
CA GLU A 130 3.62 18.60 -0.24
C GLU A 130 3.13 17.14 -0.30
N CYS A 131 3.81 16.30 -1.08
CA CYS A 131 3.54 14.88 -1.21
C CYS A 131 3.80 14.06 0.06
N SER A 132 4.55 14.61 1.03
CA SER A 132 4.84 13.92 2.28
C SER A 132 3.83 14.18 3.40
N ARG A 133 2.81 15.02 3.14
CA ARG A 133 1.88 15.50 4.15
C ARG A 133 0.63 14.66 4.18
N THR A 134 0.55 13.79 5.17
CA THR A 134 -0.62 12.93 5.38
C THR A 134 -1.65 13.65 6.23
N PRO A 135 -2.90 13.80 5.77
CA PRO A 135 -3.95 14.28 6.64
C PRO A 135 -4.12 13.33 7.83
N LEU A 136 -4.42 13.90 8.99
CA LEU A 136 -4.81 13.15 10.17
C LEU A 136 -6.32 13.25 10.32
N HIS A 137 -7.03 12.14 10.24
CA HIS A 137 -8.49 12.12 10.39
C HIS A 137 -8.84 11.79 11.84
N ARG A 138 -9.64 12.64 12.47
CA ARG A 138 -10.31 12.35 13.74
C ARG A 138 -11.70 11.82 13.46
N ILE A 139 -12.06 10.71 14.09
CA ILE A 139 -13.40 10.13 14.02
C ILE A 139 -13.96 10.13 15.45
N ASP A 140 -15.02 10.89 15.66
CA ASP A 140 -15.67 11.02 16.97
C ASP A 140 -16.34 9.72 17.42
N PRO A 141 -16.66 9.61 18.71
CA PRO A 141 -17.45 8.49 19.23
C PRO A 141 -18.70 8.23 18.39
N HIS A 142 -19.00 6.95 18.14
CA HIS A 142 -20.21 6.48 17.45
C HIS A 142 -20.44 7.07 16.06
N SER A 143 -19.37 7.46 15.37
CA SER A 143 -19.39 8.13 14.06
C SER A 143 -18.59 7.36 13.01
N GLU A 144 -18.68 7.77 11.74
CA GLU A 144 -17.98 7.13 10.63
C GLU A 144 -17.29 8.14 9.70
N TYR A 145 -16.16 7.73 9.13
CA TYR A 145 -15.45 8.46 8.07
C TYR A 145 -15.53 7.66 6.76
N PRO A 146 -16.20 8.19 5.71
CA PRO A 146 -16.20 7.57 4.39
C PRO A 146 -14.93 7.97 3.61
N PHE A 147 -14.17 6.96 3.19
CA PHE A 147 -12.99 7.10 2.34
C PHE A 147 -13.27 6.52 0.96
N HIS A 148 -13.02 7.29 -0.09
CA HIS A 148 -13.24 6.84 -1.47
C HIS A 148 -11.92 6.32 -2.06
N TRP A 149 -11.85 5.01 -2.28
CA TRP A 149 -10.74 4.34 -2.96
C TRP A 149 -11.12 4.02 -4.40
N ASN A 150 -10.19 4.23 -5.33
CA ASN A 150 -10.39 3.96 -6.75
C ASN A 150 -10.28 2.47 -7.13
N GLY A 151 -10.06 1.56 -6.17
CA GLY A 151 -9.95 0.12 -6.44
C GLY A 151 -8.70 -0.31 -7.20
N LEU A 152 -7.75 0.60 -7.45
CA LEU A 152 -6.52 0.33 -8.17
C LEU A 152 -5.35 0.10 -7.22
N VAL A 153 -4.40 -0.69 -7.69
CA VAL A 153 -3.16 -1.04 -7.00
C VAL A 153 -1.95 -0.61 -7.83
N LEU A 154 -0.79 -0.51 -7.18
CA LEU A 154 0.46 -0.23 -7.85
C LEU A 154 1.06 -1.50 -8.46
N GLU A 155 1.49 -1.38 -9.71
CA GLU A 155 2.30 -2.38 -10.37
C GLU A 155 3.60 -1.76 -10.87
N ASP A 156 4.73 -2.23 -10.35
CA ASP A 156 6.05 -1.89 -10.86
C ASP A 156 6.23 -2.48 -12.26
N VAL A 157 6.49 -1.62 -13.23
CA VAL A 157 6.73 -2.04 -14.62
C VAL A 157 8.02 -1.43 -15.14
N THR A 158 8.65 -2.14 -16.07
CA THR A 158 9.78 -1.65 -16.85
C THR A 158 9.30 -1.32 -18.25
N MET A 159 9.33 -0.04 -18.60
CA MET A 159 8.98 0.45 -19.92
C MET A 159 10.06 0.11 -20.94
N ASP A 160 9.64 -0.23 -22.15
CA ASP A 160 10.53 -0.26 -23.31
C ASP A 160 11.04 1.15 -23.59
N HIS A 161 12.34 1.29 -23.86
CA HIS A 161 12.96 2.58 -24.19
C HIS A 161 12.30 3.27 -25.38
N LYS A 162 11.70 2.52 -26.33
CA LYS A 162 10.96 3.11 -27.45
C LYS A 162 9.71 3.89 -27.02
N CYS A 163 9.22 3.65 -25.81
CA CYS A 163 8.05 4.29 -25.22
C CYS A 163 8.42 5.49 -24.33
N LEU A 164 9.70 5.86 -24.28
CA LEU A 164 10.21 6.94 -23.45
C LEU A 164 10.79 8.06 -24.32
N PRO A 165 10.77 9.31 -23.84
CA PRO A 165 11.59 10.38 -24.41
C PRO A 165 13.08 10.01 -24.43
N GLU A 166 13.82 10.50 -25.44
CA GLU A 166 15.23 10.13 -25.69
C GLU A 166 16.19 10.51 -24.55
N ASP A 167 15.82 11.48 -23.70
CA ASP A 167 16.61 11.99 -22.58
C ASP A 167 16.36 11.25 -21.26
N ARG A 168 15.49 10.22 -21.25
CA ARG A 168 15.18 9.45 -20.04
C ARG A 168 16.24 8.42 -19.70
N ASN A 169 16.79 8.57 -18.48
CA ASN A 169 17.75 7.63 -17.90
C ASN A 169 17.10 6.52 -17.05
N SER A 170 15.81 6.64 -16.73
CA SER A 170 15.04 5.60 -16.04
C SER A 170 13.91 5.10 -16.93
N ASN A 171 13.71 3.80 -16.94
CA ASN A 171 12.57 3.14 -17.58
C ASN A 171 11.69 2.36 -16.59
N SER A 172 11.96 2.47 -15.29
CA SER A 172 11.12 1.90 -14.25
C SER A 172 10.12 2.96 -13.76
N CYS A 173 8.86 2.54 -13.66
CA CYS A 173 7.75 3.36 -13.20
C CYS A 173 6.66 2.46 -12.61
N VAL A 174 5.66 3.07 -12.00
CA VAL A 174 4.46 2.35 -11.56
C VAL A 174 3.31 2.63 -12.52
N ARG A 175 2.48 1.63 -12.78
CA ARG A 175 1.15 1.83 -13.36
C ARG A 175 0.08 1.46 -12.35
N LEU A 176 -1.08 2.06 -12.48
CA LEU A 176 -2.27 1.69 -11.73
C LEU A 176 -2.98 0.56 -12.46
N ALA A 177 -3.16 -0.57 -11.77
CA ALA A 177 -3.82 -1.75 -12.31
C ALA A 177 -4.97 -2.17 -11.40
N SER A 178 -5.99 -2.79 -11.98
CA SER A 178 -7.06 -3.42 -11.21
C SER A 178 -6.55 -4.70 -10.56
N LEU A 179 -7.09 -5.01 -9.39
CA LEU A 179 -6.96 -6.33 -8.80
C LEU A 179 -7.65 -7.40 -9.66
N PRO A 180 -7.16 -8.65 -9.71
CA PRO A 180 -7.81 -9.70 -10.48
C PRO A 180 -9.25 -9.95 -10.01
N ALA A 181 -10.21 -9.81 -10.92
CA ALA A 181 -11.63 -9.88 -10.57
C ALA A 181 -12.00 -11.22 -9.90
N GLY A 182 -12.76 -11.13 -8.81
CA GLY A 182 -13.21 -12.29 -8.03
C GLY A 182 -12.18 -12.81 -7.02
N GLU A 183 -10.95 -12.27 -6.99
CA GLU A 183 -10.01 -12.56 -5.91
C GLU A 183 -10.42 -11.82 -4.62
N THR A 184 -10.08 -12.45 -3.50
CA THR A 184 -10.45 -11.98 -2.16
C THR A 184 -9.22 -11.44 -1.44
N PHE A 185 -9.37 -10.25 -0.88
CA PHE A 185 -8.33 -9.54 -0.13
C PHE A 185 -8.79 -9.29 1.29
N GLN A 186 -7.86 -9.32 2.24
CA GLN A 186 -8.12 -8.83 3.60
C GLN A 186 -7.70 -7.36 3.69
N MET A 187 -8.55 -6.56 4.32
CA MET A 187 -8.32 -5.14 4.59
C MET A 187 -8.11 -4.94 6.07
N ARG A 188 -7.04 -4.25 6.43
CA ARG A 188 -6.70 -3.92 7.81
C ARG A 188 -6.39 -2.44 7.93
N ALA A 189 -6.83 -1.81 9.01
CA ALA A 189 -6.45 -0.45 9.34
C ALA A 189 -5.97 -0.36 10.78
N GLN A 190 -5.17 0.66 11.03
CA GLN A 190 -4.67 0.99 12.36
C GLN A 190 -5.15 2.37 12.75
N VAL A 191 -5.51 2.51 14.02
CA VAL A 191 -5.96 3.77 14.61
C VAL A 191 -5.19 4.05 15.89
N HIS A 192 -5.17 5.32 16.26
CA HIS A 192 -4.57 5.80 17.49
C HIS A 192 -5.64 6.45 18.37
N LEU A 193 -5.39 6.46 19.68
CA LEU A 193 -6.30 7.07 20.66
C LEU A 193 -5.80 8.43 21.15
N LYS A 194 -4.58 8.80 20.77
CA LYS A 194 -3.91 10.03 21.20
C LYS A 194 -3.23 10.68 20.02
N VAL A 195 -3.16 12.00 20.08
CA VAL A 195 -2.42 12.84 19.15
C VAL A 195 -1.51 13.76 19.96
N SER A 196 -0.41 14.19 19.35
CA SER A 196 0.45 15.23 19.88
C SER A 196 0.51 16.44 19.00
N GLY A 197 1.06 17.52 19.56
CA GLY A 197 1.08 18.84 18.94
C GLY A 197 -0.23 19.61 19.12
N CYS A 198 -1.17 19.07 19.89
CA CYS A 198 -2.46 19.70 20.21
C CYS A 198 -2.64 20.07 21.69
N GLU A 199 -1.60 19.95 22.50
CA GLU A 199 -1.70 20.03 23.97
C GLU A 199 -1.71 21.48 24.49
N ASP A 200 -1.19 22.45 23.73
CA ASP A 200 -0.91 23.81 24.22
C ASP A 200 -2.09 24.79 24.16
N GLY A 201 -3.31 24.33 23.84
CA GLY A 201 -4.54 25.14 23.91
C GLY A 201 -4.64 26.34 22.95
N ASN A 202 -3.61 26.61 22.14
CA ASN A 202 -3.52 27.74 21.20
C ASN A 202 -3.29 27.30 19.74
N ASN A 203 -3.35 26.01 19.43
CA ASN A 203 -3.13 25.54 18.07
C ASN A 203 -4.44 25.50 17.29
N GLU A 204 -4.71 26.61 16.60
CA GLU A 204 -5.57 26.70 15.40
C GLU A 204 -5.37 25.50 14.44
N TYR A 205 -4.18 24.88 14.44
CA TYR A 205 -3.83 23.71 13.63
C TYR A 205 -4.42 22.37 14.10
N CYS A 206 -4.97 22.32 15.32
CA CYS A 206 -5.66 21.15 15.87
C CYS A 206 -7.17 21.29 15.83
N GLU A 207 -7.68 22.38 15.26
CA GLU A 207 -9.08 22.50 14.91
C GLU A 207 -9.41 21.55 13.76
N CYS A 208 -10.64 21.06 13.77
CA CYS A 208 -11.20 20.30 12.65
C CYS A 208 -11.27 21.22 11.42
N VAL A 209 -10.39 20.97 10.44
CA VAL A 209 -10.22 21.85 9.27
C VAL A 209 -11.25 21.54 8.19
N SER A 210 -11.65 20.28 8.01
CA SER A 210 -12.58 19.87 6.96
C SER A 210 -13.15 18.46 7.17
N PRO A 211 -14.43 18.19 6.88
CA PRO A 211 -15.49 19.16 6.62
C PRO A 211 -15.87 19.85 7.92
N GLN A 212 -16.12 21.16 7.88
CA GLN A 212 -16.57 21.90 9.06
C GLN A 212 -17.99 21.49 9.52
N ASP A 213 -18.72 20.78 8.66
CA ASP A 213 -20.11 20.33 8.81
C ASP A 213 -20.26 18.80 8.86
N ALA A 214 -19.17 18.03 8.85
CA ALA A 214 -19.25 16.58 8.95
C ALA A 214 -19.71 16.18 10.35
N THR A 215 -20.82 15.45 10.41
CA THR A 215 -21.30 14.85 11.65
C THR A 215 -20.33 13.75 12.08
N GLY A 216 -19.43 14.08 13.01
CA GLY A 216 -18.67 13.10 13.76
C GLY A 216 -17.34 12.63 13.16
N TRP A 217 -16.81 13.30 12.14
CA TRP A 217 -15.41 13.14 11.75
C TRP A 217 -14.85 14.45 11.20
N CYS A 218 -13.54 14.61 11.23
CA CYS A 218 -12.87 15.73 10.60
C CYS A 218 -11.43 15.43 10.25
N GLN A 219 -10.87 16.23 9.35
CA GLN A 219 -9.47 16.26 8.98
C GLN A 219 -8.73 17.34 9.78
N MET A 220 -7.58 16.98 10.31
CA MET A 220 -6.62 17.83 11.01
C MET A 220 -5.37 18.01 10.15
N ASP A 221 -4.65 19.12 10.35
CA ASP A 221 -3.40 19.37 9.65
C ASP A 221 -2.27 18.47 10.20
N GLY A 222 -1.90 17.46 9.42
CA GLY A 222 -0.83 16.52 9.76
C GLY A 222 0.57 17.14 9.95
N ARG A 223 0.76 18.44 9.61
CA ARG A 223 2.01 19.16 9.91
C ARG A 223 2.18 19.44 11.40
N HIS A 224 1.08 19.57 12.11
CA HIS A 224 1.05 20.00 13.51
C HIS A 224 0.50 18.93 14.42
N ALA A 225 -0.29 17.99 13.88
CA ALA A 225 -0.82 16.86 14.62
C ALA A 225 -0.20 15.55 14.13
N SER A 226 0.34 14.77 15.07
CA SER A 226 0.83 13.41 14.79
C SER A 226 0.18 12.43 15.77
N PRO A 227 -0.21 11.23 15.33
CA PRO A 227 -0.62 10.16 16.23
C PRO A 227 0.45 9.87 17.27
N GLN A 228 0.01 9.47 18.46
CA GLN A 228 0.87 9.07 19.56
C GLN A 228 0.40 7.79 20.23
N GLY A 229 1.34 7.15 20.91
CA GLY A 229 1.10 5.95 21.69
C GLY A 229 0.92 4.71 20.81
N GLN A 230 0.24 3.72 21.38
CA GLN A 230 -0.01 2.45 20.73
C GLN A 230 -0.98 2.62 19.56
N ALA A 231 -0.65 1.99 18.43
CA ALA A 231 -1.59 1.76 17.34
C ALA A 231 -2.45 0.54 17.67
N TYR A 232 -3.74 0.64 17.38
CA TYR A 232 -4.72 -0.44 17.57
C TYR A 232 -5.23 -0.89 16.21
N GLU A 233 -5.29 -2.20 15.99
CA GLU A 233 -5.83 -2.75 14.76
C GLU A 233 -7.37 -2.75 14.80
N MET A 234 -7.99 -2.32 13.71
CA MET A 234 -9.42 -2.46 13.47
C MET A 234 -9.79 -3.91 13.13
N VAL A 235 -11.08 -4.26 13.21
CA VAL A 235 -11.54 -5.59 12.79
C VAL A 235 -11.28 -5.73 11.29
N PRO A 236 -10.54 -6.77 10.85
CA PRO A 236 -10.27 -6.97 9.43
C PRO A 236 -11.57 -7.12 8.63
N ALA A 237 -11.60 -6.51 7.46
CA ALA A 237 -12.70 -6.66 6.50
C ALA A 237 -12.24 -7.46 5.28
N THR A 238 -13.20 -8.01 4.54
CA THR A 238 -12.94 -8.74 3.31
C THR A 238 -13.41 -7.92 2.11
N TYR A 239 -12.53 -7.79 1.11
CA TYR A 239 -12.82 -7.18 -0.17
C TYR A 239 -12.78 -8.24 -1.28
N VAL A 240 -13.72 -8.18 -2.22
CA VAL A 240 -13.70 -9.00 -3.44
C VAL A 240 -13.49 -8.09 -4.63
N ALA A 241 -12.37 -8.28 -5.33
CA ALA A 241 -11.96 -7.43 -6.44
C ALA A 241 -12.99 -7.42 -7.58
N GLY A 242 -13.19 -6.25 -8.18
CA GLY A 242 -14.15 -6.02 -9.26
C GLY A 242 -15.59 -5.79 -8.81
N GLN A 243 -15.85 -5.70 -7.50
CA GLN A 243 -17.17 -5.31 -6.97
C GLN A 243 -17.15 -3.85 -6.54
N SER A 244 -18.14 -3.06 -6.99
CA SER A 244 -18.49 -1.80 -6.33
C SER A 244 -19.05 -2.14 -4.96
N ALA A 245 -18.35 -1.74 -3.90
CA ALA A 245 -18.65 -2.16 -2.55
C ALA A 245 -18.46 -1.01 -1.55
N THR A 246 -19.27 -1.06 -0.50
CA THR A 246 -19.00 -0.35 0.75
C THR A 246 -18.39 -1.35 1.72
N ILE A 247 -17.22 -1.04 2.27
CA ILE A 247 -16.45 -1.94 3.14
C ILE A 247 -16.31 -1.28 4.51
N ASP A 248 -16.73 -1.98 5.55
CA ASP A 248 -16.71 -1.45 6.91
C ASP A 248 -15.49 -1.95 7.66
N LEU A 249 -14.61 -1.03 8.03
CA LEU A 249 -13.56 -1.26 9.01
C LEU A 249 -14.06 -0.72 10.35
N VAL A 250 -14.20 -1.60 11.34
CA VAL A 250 -14.84 -1.26 12.62
C VAL A 250 -13.82 -1.28 13.75
N PHE A 251 -13.84 -0.21 14.56
CA PHE A 251 -13.12 -0.14 15.82
C PHE A 251 -14.11 -0.15 16.99
N SER A 252 -13.89 -1.04 17.95
CA SER A 252 -14.83 -1.32 19.04
C SER A 252 -14.12 -1.37 20.39
N ALA A 253 -14.89 -1.27 21.47
CA ALA A 253 -14.36 -1.31 22.83
C ALA A 253 -13.63 -2.63 23.18
N ALA A 254 -13.89 -3.72 22.47
CA ALA A 254 -13.22 -5.00 22.67
C ALA A 254 -11.73 -5.00 22.25
N GLN A 255 -11.30 -3.96 21.52
CA GLN A 255 -9.92 -3.80 21.04
C GLN A 255 -9.08 -2.89 21.94
N LEU A 256 -9.66 -2.29 22.99
CA LEU A 256 -8.99 -1.45 23.98
C LEU A 256 -8.39 -2.30 25.11
#